data_AF-A0A923WCA2-F1
#
_entry.id   AF-A0A923WCA2-F1
#
_cell.length_a   1.000
_cell.length_b   1.000
_cell.length_c   1.000
_cell.angle_alpha   90.00
_cell.angle_beta   90.00
_cell.angle_gamma   90.00
#
_symmetry.space_group_name_H-M   'P 1'
#
loop_
_entity.id
_entity.type
_entity.pdbx_description
1 polymer ?
#
loop_
_entity_poly.entity_id
_entity_poly.type
_entity_poly.pdbx_seq_one_letter_code
_entity_poly.pdbx_strand_id
1 'polypeptide(L)'
;MPVSCVQAAPTANELTTQPPANNACLTGTRFIRVNVHFVQDGAGGKNFGPVDLPPPANERDMDDNGYRWAQGLMDGANSTWCWGGNPPMKLPVGNTTPANPKRVQLVLTGVYFDKVSDDQKRQWSLANHADSYLFDTFGKDKLNTINIFVMNNLDASYNNTGGNASAYGPTPAQGCWVKIMAPWQANKRAAATPSGTVHGPWAYTGILNHELGHIFSLFHSWSGDDCPDTPDNPNCWDDSSPNCAGATPPQPASNNMMDYNNVQNALTPCQITKMHNTIGSAQPAIVDACGTCAPTHAAFNLRAGTTPVMGAYTVSAVPLIINGSASVNESTFDLTIYRVAGLGCTASTGGYFQQSFNQPFDSYTLSGATFGGGDINLSSLYAFQTSKIYRMRLRTYNSCGVDSVIRYVHTYGAALVPECVAGGGGTSRPAPPAPSLGSLTLDVHPNPAGATTTITYQLPTEGVVTLELLNARGLPVRRVATALRRDAGRHTTLISTDGLPDGLYQVVVRSGGHRATVPLVVRQ
;
A
#
# COMPACT_ATOMS: atom_id res chain seq x y z
N MET A 1 7.58 -1.47 19.46
CA MET A 1 6.28 -0.78 19.34
C MET A 1 6.46 0.38 18.37
N PRO A 2 5.63 0.54 17.32
CA PRO A 2 5.70 1.73 16.50
C PRO A 2 5.22 2.91 17.36
N VAL A 3 6.13 3.84 17.62
CA VAL A 3 5.85 5.03 18.41
C VAL A 3 4.97 5.94 17.56
N SER A 4 3.85 6.41 18.09
CA SER A 4 3.05 7.45 17.44
C SER A 4 3.92 8.69 17.13
N CYS A 5 3.72 9.39 16.00
CA CYS A 5 4.47 10.63 15.67
C CYS A 5 4.18 11.82 16.62
N VAL A 6 3.67 11.58 17.82
CA VAL A 6 3.20 12.62 18.73
C VAL A 6 4.34 13.06 19.64
N GLN A 7 4.89 14.25 19.38
CA GLN A 7 5.34 15.20 20.41
C GLN A 7 5.78 16.55 19.80
N ALA A 8 4.86 17.27 19.15
CA ALA A 8 4.95 18.74 19.08
C ALA A 8 3.57 19.32 18.77
N ALA A 9 3.03 20.14 19.68
CA ALA A 9 1.85 20.95 19.42
C ALA A 9 2.16 21.97 18.30
N PRO A 10 1.20 22.28 17.41
CA PRO A 10 1.41 23.29 16.37
C PRO A 10 1.64 24.67 17.00
N THR A 11 2.59 25.44 16.46
CA THR A 11 2.63 26.89 16.65
C THR A 11 1.56 27.53 15.76
N ALA A 12 0.91 28.58 16.24
CA ALA A 12 -0.36 29.12 15.74
C ALA A 12 -0.35 29.75 14.32
N ASN A 13 0.65 29.47 13.49
CA ASN A 13 0.81 30.08 12.16
C ASN A 13 0.70 29.11 10.98
N GLU A 14 0.38 27.84 11.19
CA GLU A 14 0.16 26.88 10.11
C GLU A 14 -1.33 26.80 9.73
N LEU A 15 -1.62 27.07 8.45
CA LEU A 15 -2.88 26.79 7.73
C LEU A 15 -4.00 27.84 7.85
N THR A 16 -3.81 28.99 7.20
CA THR A 16 -4.93 29.80 6.71
C THR A 16 -5.11 29.59 5.20
N THR A 17 -5.90 28.58 4.80
CA THR A 17 -6.98 28.68 3.80
C THR A 17 -7.55 27.28 3.47
N GLN A 18 -8.80 27.08 3.92
CA GLN A 18 -9.77 26.03 3.60
C GLN A 18 -9.63 24.63 4.25
N PRO A 19 -10.72 24.08 4.85
CA PRO A 19 -10.67 22.86 5.63
C PRO A 19 -10.89 21.60 4.76
N PRO A 20 -10.09 20.54 4.90
CA PRO A 20 -10.58 19.18 4.67
C PRO A 20 -11.64 18.86 5.74
N ALA A 21 -12.64 18.06 5.40
CA ALA A 21 -13.77 17.68 6.26
C ALA A 21 -13.41 16.81 7.50
N ASN A 22 -12.15 16.83 7.93
CA ASN A 22 -11.61 16.10 9.06
C ASN A 22 -10.54 16.98 9.75
N ASN A 23 -10.85 17.53 10.92
CA ASN A 23 -9.91 18.32 11.73
C ASN A 23 -8.63 17.55 12.12
N ALA A 24 -8.66 16.22 12.18
CA ALA A 24 -7.50 15.39 12.49
C ALA A 24 -6.47 15.31 11.34
N CYS A 25 -6.84 15.55 10.07
CA CYS A 25 -5.87 15.63 8.96
C CYS A 25 -5.15 16.98 8.86
N LEU A 26 -5.66 18.00 9.57
CA LEU A 26 -5.04 19.32 9.65
C LEU A 26 -3.89 19.35 10.65
N THR A 27 -4.01 18.59 11.75
CA THR A 27 -3.07 18.65 12.87
C THR A 27 -2.42 17.31 13.22
N GLY A 28 -2.98 16.20 12.75
CA GLY A 28 -2.48 14.85 12.99
C GLY A 28 -1.59 14.31 11.86
N THR A 29 -0.99 13.15 12.12
CA THR A 29 -0.21 12.41 11.13
C THR A 29 -1.10 11.89 10.03
N ARG A 30 -0.63 11.96 8.78
CA ARG A 30 -1.28 11.31 7.63
C ARG A 30 -0.66 9.94 7.40
N PHE A 31 -1.49 8.90 7.41
CA PHE A 31 -1.10 7.53 7.13
C PHE A 31 -1.29 7.26 5.64
N ILE A 32 -0.21 6.92 4.93
CA ILE A 32 -0.20 6.78 3.47
C ILE A 32 -0.08 5.31 3.10
N ARG A 33 -0.99 4.81 2.26
CA ARG A 33 -0.97 3.41 1.80
C ARG A 33 0.16 3.17 0.82
N VAL A 34 0.88 2.08 1.03
CA VAL A 34 2.00 1.68 0.17
C VAL A 34 1.98 0.17 -0.11
N ASN A 35 2.13 -0.19 -1.37
CA ASN A 35 2.42 -1.54 -1.82
C ASN A 35 3.89 -1.65 -2.23
N VAL A 36 4.55 -2.76 -1.87
CA VAL A 36 5.92 -3.07 -2.31
C VAL A 36 5.91 -4.25 -3.26
N HIS A 37 6.57 -4.09 -4.40
CA HIS A 37 6.64 -5.05 -5.50
C HIS A 37 8.09 -5.46 -5.73
N PHE A 38 8.42 -6.73 -5.60
CA PHE A 38 9.73 -7.27 -5.97
C PHE A 38 9.67 -7.81 -7.39
N VAL A 39 10.39 -7.14 -8.31
CA VAL A 39 10.42 -7.52 -9.72
C VAL A 39 11.48 -8.61 -9.94
N GLN A 40 11.03 -9.86 -10.05
CA GLN A 40 11.82 -11.07 -10.17
C GLN A 40 11.98 -11.51 -11.63
N ASP A 41 13.01 -12.31 -11.93
CA ASP A 41 13.07 -12.96 -13.24
C ASP A 41 11.97 -14.04 -13.41
N GLY A 42 11.90 -14.64 -14.59
CA GLY A 42 10.88 -15.65 -14.91
C GLY A 42 10.92 -16.89 -14.01
N ALA A 43 12.07 -17.19 -13.40
CA ALA A 43 12.23 -18.26 -12.43
C ALA A 43 11.80 -17.86 -11.01
N GLY A 44 11.50 -16.58 -10.77
CA GLY A 44 11.21 -16.04 -9.43
C GLY A 44 12.48 -15.72 -8.62
N GLY A 45 13.63 -15.60 -9.28
CA GLY A 45 14.92 -15.28 -8.68
C GLY A 45 15.39 -13.84 -9.00
N LYS A 46 16.68 -13.60 -8.71
CA LYS A 46 17.37 -12.32 -8.95
C LYS A 46 16.65 -11.10 -8.33
N ASN A 47 16.02 -11.29 -7.18
CA ASN A 47 15.48 -10.28 -6.28
C ASN A 47 15.11 -10.95 -4.93
N PHE A 48 14.64 -10.18 -3.95
CA PHE A 48 14.07 -10.74 -2.72
C PHE A 48 12.84 -11.59 -3.02
N GLY A 49 12.69 -12.71 -2.30
CA GLY A 49 11.65 -13.71 -2.53
C GLY A 49 10.68 -13.87 -1.36
N PRO A 50 9.55 -14.57 -1.57
CA PRO A 50 8.54 -14.80 -0.53
C PRO A 50 8.95 -15.87 0.49
N VAL A 51 10.21 -16.30 0.48
CA VAL A 51 10.73 -17.35 1.35
C VAL A 51 12.06 -16.88 1.89
N ASP A 52 12.35 -17.24 3.13
CA ASP A 52 13.71 -17.14 3.66
C ASP A 52 14.58 -18.01 2.75
N LEU A 53 15.37 -17.37 1.90
CA LEU A 53 16.39 -18.08 1.16
C LEU A 53 17.48 -18.37 2.17
N PRO A 54 17.87 -19.65 2.41
CA PRO A 54 19.12 -19.87 3.09
C PRO A 54 20.17 -19.12 2.27
N PRO A 55 21.00 -18.24 2.88
CA PRO A 55 22.06 -17.62 2.13
C PRO A 55 22.85 -18.75 1.44
N PRO A 56 23.24 -18.60 0.16
CA PRO A 56 24.28 -19.45 -0.39
C PRO A 56 25.41 -19.57 0.63
N ALA A 57 26.03 -20.74 0.77
CA ALA A 57 26.93 -21.11 1.89
C ALA A 57 28.16 -20.18 2.14
N ASN A 58 28.26 -19.07 1.40
CA ASN A 58 29.28 -18.05 1.35
C ASN A 58 28.73 -16.61 1.38
N GLU A 59 27.43 -16.38 1.56
CA GLU A 59 26.82 -15.05 1.71
C GLU A 59 26.42 -14.83 3.18
N ARG A 60 26.89 -13.74 3.81
CA ARG A 60 26.53 -13.40 5.20
C ARG A 60 25.07 -12.91 5.26
N ASP A 61 24.30 -13.44 6.22
CA ASP A 61 22.94 -13.07 6.66
C ASP A 61 22.16 -12.15 5.69
N MET A 62 21.64 -12.75 4.61
CA MET A 62 20.54 -12.17 3.82
C MET A 62 19.19 -12.75 4.28
N ASP A 63 19.07 -13.09 5.57
CA ASP A 63 17.94 -13.80 6.19
C ASP A 63 16.60 -13.03 6.20
N ASP A 64 16.45 -12.02 5.34
CA ASP A 64 15.21 -11.28 5.15
C ASP A 64 14.56 -11.66 3.82
N ASN A 65 13.50 -12.47 3.91
CA ASN A 65 12.54 -12.57 2.83
C ASN A 65 11.98 -11.18 2.45
N GLY A 66 11.39 -11.07 1.26
CA GLY A 66 10.89 -9.80 0.75
C GLY A 66 9.86 -9.11 1.65
N TYR A 67 9.11 -9.86 2.48
CA TYR A 67 8.17 -9.25 3.42
C TYR A 67 8.90 -8.50 4.53
N ARG A 68 9.91 -9.10 5.16
CA ARG A 68 10.74 -8.43 6.17
C ARG A 68 11.51 -7.27 5.58
N TRP A 69 12.05 -7.44 4.36
CA TRP A 69 12.74 -6.37 3.67
C TRP A 69 11.81 -5.18 3.40
N ALA A 70 10.59 -5.44 2.91
CA ALA A 70 9.60 -4.39 2.67
C ALA A 70 9.19 -3.68 3.97
N GLN A 71 8.98 -4.44 5.05
CA GLN A 71 8.68 -3.85 6.36
C GLN A 71 9.83 -2.99 6.88
N GLY A 72 11.07 -3.49 6.83
CA GLY A 72 12.24 -2.74 7.25
C GLY A 72 12.48 -1.48 6.42
N LEU A 73 12.08 -1.47 5.14
CA LEU A 73 12.12 -0.27 4.30
C LEU A 73 11.10 0.77 4.78
N MET A 74 9.88 0.34 5.12
CA MET A 74 8.85 1.23 5.68
C MET A 74 9.24 1.75 7.05
N ASP A 75 9.78 0.90 7.93
CA ASP A 75 10.24 1.29 9.27
C ASP A 75 11.38 2.31 9.17
N GLY A 76 12.34 2.07 8.28
CA GLY A 76 13.41 3.01 8.02
C GLY A 76 12.93 4.34 7.44
N ALA A 77 12.00 4.33 6.47
CA ALA A 77 11.38 5.55 5.94
C ALA A 77 10.63 6.33 7.04
N ASN A 78 9.81 5.63 7.84
CA ASN A 78 9.06 6.20 8.95
C ASN A 78 9.95 6.70 10.10
N SER A 79 11.13 6.09 10.28
CA SER A 79 12.10 6.56 11.27
C SER A 79 12.60 7.98 10.99
N THR A 80 12.58 8.43 9.72
CA THR A 80 12.99 9.79 9.35
C THR A 80 11.80 10.68 9.03
N TRP A 81 10.62 10.14 8.70
CA TRP A 81 9.42 10.90 8.38
C TRP A 81 8.47 11.14 9.55
N CYS A 82 8.54 10.29 10.58
CA CYS A 82 7.63 10.31 11.69
C CYS A 82 8.38 10.25 13.03
N TRP A 83 9.14 9.18 13.30
CA TRP A 83 9.63 8.88 14.64
C TRP A 83 10.87 9.68 15.05
N GLY A 84 11.83 9.85 14.16
CA GLY A 84 13.07 10.61 14.38
C GLY A 84 12.90 12.11 14.16
N GLY A 85 11.68 12.57 13.86
CA GLY A 85 11.35 13.98 13.68
C GLY A 85 11.97 14.59 12.42
N ASN A 86 12.23 15.89 12.49
CA ASN A 86 12.87 16.64 11.43
C ASN A 86 14.09 17.34 12.04
N PRO A 87 15.32 16.98 11.65
CA PRO A 87 16.48 17.70 12.15
C PRO A 87 16.55 19.11 11.52
N PRO A 88 17.19 20.09 12.19
CA PRO A 88 17.49 21.37 11.58
C PRO A 88 18.31 21.21 10.30
N MET A 89 18.08 22.07 9.31
CA MET A 89 18.93 22.13 8.14
C MET A 89 20.34 22.63 8.50
N LYS A 90 21.36 22.04 7.90
CA LYS A 90 22.75 22.49 8.01
C LYS A 90 23.05 23.75 7.21
N LEU A 91 22.30 23.97 6.13
CA LEU A 91 22.47 25.08 5.21
C LEU A 91 21.30 26.07 5.31
N PRO A 92 21.54 27.40 5.27
CA PRO A 92 22.87 28.00 5.26
C PRO A 92 23.56 27.83 6.63
N VAL A 93 24.86 28.10 6.73
CA VAL A 93 25.56 28.03 8.03
C VAL A 93 24.88 28.96 9.04
N GLY A 94 24.52 28.41 10.20
CA GLY A 94 23.74 29.14 11.21
C GLY A 94 22.23 29.18 10.93
N ASN A 95 21.71 28.25 10.14
CA ASN A 95 20.27 28.21 9.82
C ASN A 95 19.40 28.19 11.08
N THR A 96 18.44 29.10 11.15
CA THR A 96 17.43 29.23 12.22
C THR A 96 16.01 28.84 11.76
N THR A 97 15.88 28.31 10.55
CA THR A 97 14.62 27.82 9.98
C THR A 97 14.02 26.77 10.90
N PRO A 98 12.73 26.90 11.27
CA PRO A 98 12.08 25.94 12.15
C PRO A 98 12.12 24.51 11.59
N ALA A 99 12.52 23.58 12.45
CA ALA A 99 12.51 22.15 12.16
C ALA A 99 11.13 21.54 12.47
N ASN A 100 10.14 21.84 11.62
CA ASN A 100 8.77 21.38 11.84
C ASN A 100 8.66 19.86 11.64
N PRO A 101 7.81 19.14 12.41
CA PRO A 101 7.61 17.72 12.22
C PRO A 101 6.93 17.44 10.87
N LYS A 102 7.40 16.43 10.14
CA LYS A 102 6.91 16.10 8.80
C LYS A 102 5.52 15.43 8.79
N ARG A 103 5.10 14.80 9.90
CA ARG A 103 3.75 14.23 10.14
C ARG A 103 3.19 13.37 8.99
N VAL A 104 4.04 12.57 8.36
CA VAL A 104 3.65 11.56 7.37
C VAL A 104 4.18 10.21 7.82
N GLN A 105 3.36 9.17 7.73
CA GLN A 105 3.75 7.80 8.03
C GLN A 105 3.27 6.87 6.91
N LEU A 106 4.17 6.07 6.37
CA LEU A 106 3.88 5.03 5.39
C LEU A 106 3.30 3.81 6.10
N VAL A 107 2.26 3.23 5.50
CA VAL A 107 1.58 2.03 5.96
C VAL A 107 1.65 0.98 4.86
N LEU A 108 2.34 -0.12 5.14
CA LEU A 108 2.46 -1.24 4.21
C LEU A 108 1.09 -1.93 4.09
N THR A 109 0.51 -1.91 2.90
CA THR A 109 -0.80 -2.53 2.61
C THR A 109 -0.69 -3.82 1.82
N GLY A 110 0.49 -4.08 1.22
CA GLY A 110 0.70 -5.29 0.43
C GLY A 110 2.15 -5.46 -0.02
N VAL A 111 2.54 -6.72 -0.18
CA VAL A 111 3.83 -7.12 -0.72
C VAL A 111 3.61 -8.16 -1.82
N TYR A 112 4.22 -7.92 -2.98
CA TYR A 112 4.01 -8.68 -4.20
C TYR A 112 5.35 -9.10 -4.82
N PHE A 113 5.34 -10.24 -5.51
CA PHE A 113 6.51 -10.83 -6.16
C PHE A 113 6.17 -11.06 -7.63
N ASP A 114 6.53 -10.07 -8.45
CA ASP A 114 6.13 -10.01 -9.85
C ASP A 114 7.20 -10.63 -10.74
N LYS A 115 6.82 -11.63 -11.53
CA LYS A 115 7.74 -12.32 -12.44
C LYS A 115 7.70 -11.70 -13.83
N VAL A 116 8.88 -11.44 -14.37
CA VAL A 116 9.07 -10.88 -15.72
C VAL A 116 10.10 -11.70 -16.48
N SER A 117 9.99 -11.78 -17.81
CA SER A 117 11.05 -12.42 -18.60
C SER A 117 12.37 -11.65 -18.45
N ASP A 118 13.51 -12.31 -18.62
CA ASP A 118 14.82 -11.63 -18.57
C ASP A 118 14.91 -10.50 -19.63
N ASP A 119 14.31 -10.69 -20.82
CA ASP A 119 14.24 -9.67 -21.87
C ASP A 119 13.41 -8.45 -21.45
N GLN A 120 12.20 -8.67 -20.91
CA GLN A 120 11.35 -7.58 -20.39
C GLN A 120 12.05 -6.83 -19.26
N LYS A 121 12.67 -7.57 -18.34
CA LYS A 121 13.39 -6.99 -17.22
C LYS A 121 14.57 -6.15 -17.69
N ARG A 122 15.29 -6.57 -18.73
CA ARG A 122 16.39 -5.80 -19.35
C ARG A 122 15.86 -4.55 -20.02
N GLN A 123 14.77 -4.67 -20.78
CA GLN A 123 14.12 -3.53 -21.40
C GLN A 123 13.69 -2.50 -20.36
N TRP A 124 13.06 -2.94 -19.25
CA TRP A 124 12.52 -2.05 -18.23
C TRP A 124 13.56 -1.48 -17.27
N SER A 125 14.70 -2.16 -17.08
CA SER A 125 15.84 -1.59 -16.34
C SER A 125 16.59 -0.51 -17.13
N LEU A 126 16.55 -0.57 -18.46
CA LEU A 126 17.18 0.38 -19.38
C LEU A 126 16.20 1.44 -19.92
N ALA A 127 14.89 1.21 -19.78
CA ALA A 127 13.86 2.16 -20.18
C ALA A 127 13.96 3.44 -19.35
N ASN A 128 13.47 4.54 -19.92
CA ASN A 128 13.48 5.83 -19.27
C ASN A 128 12.93 5.70 -17.83
N HIS A 129 13.64 6.29 -16.90
CA HIS A 129 13.41 6.18 -15.48
C HIS A 129 11.96 6.53 -15.06
N ALA A 130 11.32 7.44 -15.80
CA ALA A 130 9.92 7.88 -15.63
C ALA A 130 8.86 6.99 -16.30
N ASP A 131 9.20 5.84 -16.89
CA ASP A 131 8.25 5.00 -17.61
C ASP A 131 7.29 4.20 -16.68
N SER A 132 5.99 4.19 -16.98
CA SER A 132 4.93 3.56 -16.18
C SER A 132 4.73 2.05 -16.41
N TYR A 133 5.46 1.36 -17.29
CA TYR A 133 5.18 -0.05 -17.64
C TYR A 133 4.98 -0.99 -16.44
N LEU A 134 5.82 -0.90 -15.41
CA LEU A 134 5.70 -1.73 -14.20
C LEU A 134 4.42 -1.43 -13.44
N PHE A 135 4.09 -0.14 -13.30
CA PHE A 135 2.85 0.29 -12.68
C PHE A 135 1.63 -0.15 -13.48
N ASP A 136 1.68 -0.02 -14.79
CA ASP A 136 0.60 -0.43 -15.68
C ASP A 136 0.37 -1.93 -15.65
N THR A 137 1.44 -2.72 -15.56
CA THR A 137 1.38 -4.18 -15.56
C THR A 137 1.03 -4.76 -14.20
N PHE A 138 1.67 -4.31 -13.13
CA PHE A 138 1.63 -4.97 -11.83
C PHE A 138 0.97 -4.16 -10.72
N GLY A 139 0.85 -2.84 -10.88
CA GLY A 139 0.34 -1.95 -9.84
C GLY A 139 -1.00 -2.41 -9.27
N LYS A 140 -1.09 -2.42 -7.94
CA LYS A 140 -2.29 -2.80 -7.18
C LYS A 140 -2.89 -1.57 -6.54
N ASP A 141 -4.22 -1.52 -6.56
CA ASP A 141 -4.99 -0.40 -5.99
C ASP A 141 -4.46 0.97 -6.46
N LYS A 142 -4.24 1.07 -7.77
CA LYS A 142 -3.46 2.12 -8.46
C LYS A 142 -3.85 3.56 -8.12
N LEU A 143 -5.11 3.79 -7.73
CA LEU A 143 -5.63 5.13 -7.43
C LEU A 143 -5.52 5.50 -5.95
N ASN A 144 -5.39 4.51 -5.05
CA ASN A 144 -5.50 4.73 -3.62
C ASN A 144 -4.26 4.28 -2.84
N THR A 145 -3.23 3.79 -3.53
CA THR A 145 -2.01 3.26 -2.92
C THR A 145 -0.79 3.62 -3.76
N ILE A 146 0.30 4.03 -3.11
CA ILE A 146 1.60 4.21 -3.77
C ILE A 146 2.22 2.84 -4.02
N ASN A 147 2.65 2.56 -5.26
CA ASN A 147 3.26 1.28 -5.63
C ASN A 147 4.77 1.44 -5.78
N ILE A 148 5.55 0.80 -4.92
CA ILE A 148 7.02 0.82 -4.93
C ILE A 148 7.54 -0.45 -5.62
N PHE A 149 8.29 -0.29 -6.70
CA PHE A 149 8.89 -1.36 -7.47
C PHE A 149 10.37 -1.49 -7.14
N VAL A 150 10.72 -2.57 -6.44
CA VAL A 150 12.09 -2.97 -6.15
C VAL A 150 12.62 -3.76 -7.33
N MET A 151 13.54 -3.16 -8.06
CA MET A 151 14.11 -3.72 -9.29
C MET A 151 15.54 -4.19 -9.08
N ASN A 152 15.95 -5.16 -9.87
CA ASN A 152 17.34 -5.57 -9.97
C ASN A 152 17.90 -5.20 -11.33
N ASN A 153 19.19 -4.84 -11.41
CA ASN A 153 19.76 -4.38 -12.68
C ASN A 153 20.32 -5.51 -13.52
N LEU A 154 19.69 -5.90 -14.62
CA LEU A 154 20.21 -7.04 -15.38
C LEU A 154 21.52 -6.76 -16.12
N ASP A 155 21.95 -5.50 -16.24
CA ASP A 155 23.23 -5.16 -16.84
C ASP A 155 24.29 -4.90 -15.77
N ALA A 156 25.34 -5.73 -15.73
CA ALA A 156 26.47 -5.56 -14.82
C ALA A 156 27.28 -4.27 -15.06
N SER A 157 26.98 -3.51 -16.11
CA SER A 157 27.54 -2.19 -16.38
C SER A 157 26.80 -1.05 -15.66
N TYR A 158 25.51 -1.22 -15.29
CA TYR A 158 24.76 -0.22 -14.52
C TYR A 158 24.70 -0.63 -13.05
N ASN A 159 25.68 -0.16 -12.29
CA ASN A 159 25.93 -0.61 -10.92
C ASN A 159 25.44 0.36 -9.84
N ASN A 160 24.65 1.36 -10.22
CA ASN A 160 24.26 2.42 -9.30
C ASN A 160 22.94 2.06 -8.62
N THR A 161 22.96 2.07 -7.30
CA THR A 161 21.74 2.17 -6.48
C THR A 161 21.12 3.54 -6.71
N GLY A 162 19.79 3.59 -6.79
CA GLY A 162 19.08 4.84 -7.08
C GLY A 162 17.57 4.67 -6.99
N GLY A 163 16.85 5.78 -7.09
CA GLY A 163 15.39 5.84 -7.06
C GLY A 163 14.86 6.55 -8.29
N ASN A 164 13.58 6.33 -8.61
CA ASN A 164 12.83 7.18 -9.54
C ASN A 164 11.36 7.22 -9.16
N ALA A 165 10.72 8.37 -9.29
CA ALA A 165 9.28 8.55 -9.10
C ALA A 165 8.49 8.72 -10.40
N SER A 166 7.18 8.46 -10.35
CA SER A 166 6.26 8.53 -11.49
C SER A 166 6.12 9.90 -12.15
N ALA A 167 6.39 10.97 -11.41
CA ALA A 167 6.53 12.37 -11.81
C ALA A 167 6.39 13.26 -10.55
N TYR A 168 6.61 14.56 -10.69
CA TYR A 168 6.24 15.54 -9.68
C TYR A 168 4.72 15.64 -9.56
N GLY A 169 4.16 15.35 -8.38
CA GLY A 169 2.73 15.49 -8.12
C GLY A 169 1.84 14.76 -9.13
N PRO A 170 1.87 13.41 -9.21
CA PRO A 170 1.06 12.66 -10.17
C PRO A 170 -0.42 13.01 -10.04
N THR A 171 -1.08 13.10 -11.18
CA THR A 171 -2.54 13.20 -11.23
C THR A 171 -3.13 11.87 -10.75
N PRO A 172 -4.34 11.88 -10.14
CA PRO A 172 -5.02 10.65 -9.75
C PRO A 172 -5.12 9.63 -10.89
N ALA A 173 -5.24 10.09 -12.15
CA ALA A 173 -5.35 9.21 -13.32
C ALA A 173 -4.05 8.44 -13.64
N GLN A 174 -2.88 8.99 -13.30
CA GLN A 174 -1.58 8.34 -13.53
C GLN A 174 -1.18 7.43 -12.37
N GLY A 175 -1.76 7.63 -11.18
CA GLY A 175 -1.38 6.91 -9.97
C GLY A 175 0.02 7.27 -9.46
N CYS A 176 0.36 6.77 -8.27
CA CYS A 176 1.63 7.07 -7.60
C CYS A 176 2.53 5.83 -7.61
N TRP A 177 3.76 5.96 -8.11
CA TRP A 177 4.72 4.86 -8.04
C TRP A 177 6.17 5.33 -7.93
N VAL A 178 6.99 4.48 -7.33
CA VAL A 178 8.44 4.66 -7.17
C VAL A 178 9.15 3.41 -7.69
N LYS A 179 10.33 3.54 -8.27
CA LYS A 179 11.27 2.45 -8.55
C LYS A 179 12.47 2.60 -7.63
N ILE A 180 12.91 1.52 -7.00
CA ILE A 180 14.18 1.43 -6.28
C ILE A 180 15.08 0.45 -7.02
N MET A 181 16.23 0.91 -7.45
CA MET A 181 17.12 0.18 -8.35
C MET A 181 18.24 -0.53 -7.59
N ALA A 182 18.40 -1.82 -7.93
CA ALA A 182 19.52 -2.69 -7.57
C ALA A 182 19.78 -3.00 -6.07
N PRO A 183 18.81 -2.95 -5.13
CA PRO A 183 19.13 -3.24 -3.73
C PRO A 183 19.60 -4.67 -3.49
N TRP A 184 18.97 -5.65 -4.15
CA TRP A 184 19.35 -7.05 -4.03
C TRP A 184 20.78 -7.30 -4.55
N GLN A 185 21.16 -6.68 -5.68
CA GLN A 185 22.49 -6.83 -6.27
C GLN A 185 23.59 -6.21 -5.41
N ALA A 186 23.35 -5.02 -4.87
CA ALA A 186 24.29 -4.37 -3.96
C ALA A 186 24.56 -5.26 -2.75
N ASN A 187 23.51 -5.85 -2.16
CA ASN A 187 23.67 -6.75 -1.02
C ASN A 187 24.44 -8.02 -1.39
N LYS A 188 24.14 -8.61 -2.55
CA LYS A 188 24.83 -9.82 -3.02
C LYS A 188 26.33 -9.58 -3.24
N ARG A 189 26.70 -8.40 -3.75
CA ARG A 189 28.12 -8.01 -3.93
C ARG A 189 28.83 -7.79 -2.61
N ALA A 190 28.18 -7.09 -1.68
CA ALA A 190 28.74 -6.90 -0.34
C ALA A 190 28.99 -8.25 0.33
N ALA A 191 28.03 -9.16 0.26
CA ALA A 191 28.14 -10.51 0.81
C ALA A 191 29.27 -11.33 0.15
N ALA A 192 29.60 -11.08 -1.12
CA ALA A 192 30.68 -11.76 -1.84
C ALA A 192 32.11 -11.32 -1.42
N THR A 193 32.25 -10.29 -0.58
CA THR A 193 33.56 -9.81 -0.11
C THR A 193 33.69 -9.96 1.42
N PRO A 194 34.84 -10.43 1.95
CA PRO A 194 35.02 -10.62 3.40
C PRO A 194 34.86 -9.34 4.25
N SER A 195 35.11 -8.18 3.64
CA SER A 195 34.99 -6.84 4.22
C SER A 195 33.75 -6.07 3.77
N GLY A 196 32.90 -6.65 2.92
CA GLY A 196 31.71 -5.96 2.41
C GLY A 196 30.64 -5.81 3.48
N THR A 197 30.08 -4.61 3.56
CA THR A 197 28.94 -4.32 4.45
C THR A 197 27.65 -4.62 3.71
N VAL A 198 26.92 -5.65 4.14
CA VAL A 198 25.58 -5.93 3.60
C VAL A 198 24.65 -4.78 3.99
N HIS A 199 24.00 -4.16 3.02
CA HIS A 199 23.12 -3.03 3.23
C HIS A 199 21.69 -3.53 3.47
N GLY A 200 21.19 -3.42 4.71
CA GLY A 200 19.79 -3.73 4.99
C GLY A 200 18.82 -2.80 4.25
N PRO A 201 17.50 -3.03 4.32
CA PRO A 201 16.50 -2.17 3.70
C PRO A 201 16.63 -0.70 4.13
N TRP A 202 17.13 -0.46 5.35
CA TRP A 202 17.43 0.86 5.89
C TRP A 202 18.34 1.71 5.00
N ALA A 203 19.25 1.11 4.24
CA ALA A 203 20.19 1.82 3.37
C ALA A 203 19.50 2.49 2.15
N TYR A 204 18.27 2.08 1.84
CA TYR A 204 17.49 2.60 0.70
C TYR A 204 16.39 3.59 1.14
N THR A 205 16.35 3.93 2.43
CA THR A 205 15.31 4.78 3.02
C THR A 205 15.42 6.22 2.57
N GLY A 206 16.63 6.78 2.51
CA GLY A 206 16.89 8.12 1.97
C GLY A 206 16.42 8.23 0.52
N ILE A 207 16.78 7.24 -0.31
CA ILE A 207 16.33 7.12 -1.70
C ILE A 207 14.80 7.09 -1.77
N LEU A 208 14.15 6.18 -1.03
CA LEU A 208 12.69 6.09 -1.06
C LEU A 208 12.03 7.42 -0.68
N ASN A 209 12.48 8.02 0.42
CA ASN A 209 11.91 9.27 0.91
C ASN A 209 12.12 10.43 -0.06
N HIS A 210 13.28 10.50 -0.69
CA HIS A 210 13.56 11.46 -1.76
C HIS A 210 12.56 11.31 -2.91
N GLU A 211 12.38 10.09 -3.43
CA GLU A 211 11.43 9.84 -4.53
C GLU A 211 9.98 10.11 -4.15
N LEU A 212 9.58 9.76 -2.93
CA LEU A 212 8.26 10.11 -2.42
C LEU A 212 8.10 11.63 -2.28
N GLY A 213 9.18 12.35 -1.96
CA GLY A 213 9.22 13.81 -2.00
C GLY A 213 8.80 14.36 -3.37
N HIS A 214 9.31 13.78 -4.47
CA HIS A 214 8.87 14.14 -5.81
C HIS A 214 7.38 13.85 -6.04
N ILE A 215 6.88 12.68 -5.63
CA ILE A 215 5.43 12.38 -5.68
C ILE A 215 4.61 13.44 -4.94
N PHE A 216 5.16 14.04 -3.89
CA PHE A 216 4.51 15.08 -3.11
C PHE A 216 4.89 16.51 -3.54
N SER A 217 5.39 16.67 -4.78
CA SER A 217 5.71 17.94 -5.43
C SER A 217 6.90 18.69 -4.82
N LEU A 218 7.85 17.97 -4.23
CA LEU A 218 9.14 18.52 -3.84
C LEU A 218 10.12 18.40 -4.99
N PHE A 219 10.91 19.44 -5.20
CA PHE A 219 11.97 19.48 -6.20
C PHE A 219 13.33 19.35 -5.52
N HIS A 220 14.33 19.05 -6.32
CA HIS A 220 15.71 19.05 -5.87
C HIS A 220 16.10 20.41 -5.28
N SER A 221 16.70 20.42 -4.09
CA SER A 221 16.91 21.64 -3.30
C SER A 221 18.16 22.45 -3.65
N TRP A 222 19.03 21.95 -4.54
CA TRP A 222 20.27 22.64 -4.90
C TRP A 222 20.10 23.84 -5.82
N SER A 223 18.98 23.93 -6.55
CA SER A 223 18.62 25.12 -7.31
C SER A 223 17.14 25.20 -7.60
N GLY A 224 16.48 26.26 -7.12
CA GLY A 224 15.13 26.64 -7.56
C GLY A 224 14.04 25.61 -7.25
N ASP A 225 13.87 25.24 -5.98
CA ASP A 225 12.89 24.23 -5.53
C ASP A 225 11.47 24.79 -5.24
N ASP A 226 11.26 26.06 -5.59
CA ASP A 226 10.10 26.90 -5.26
C ASP A 226 9.83 27.00 -3.74
N CYS A 227 10.86 26.89 -2.90
CA CYS A 227 10.77 27.15 -1.47
C CYS A 227 11.78 28.22 -1.01
N PRO A 228 11.32 29.44 -0.66
CA PRO A 228 12.22 30.54 -0.27
C PRO A 228 13.08 30.29 0.97
N ASP A 229 12.70 29.31 1.80
CA ASP A 229 13.42 28.92 3.01
C ASP A 229 14.45 27.79 2.76
N THR A 230 14.58 27.34 1.51
CA THR A 230 15.56 26.35 1.09
C THR A 230 16.64 27.05 0.28
N PRO A 231 17.85 27.23 0.82
CA PRO A 231 18.92 27.91 0.09
C PRO A 231 19.46 27.01 -1.02
N ASP A 232 19.73 27.61 -2.18
CA ASP A 232 20.55 26.99 -3.21
C ASP A 232 21.93 26.60 -2.62
N ASN A 233 22.46 25.47 -3.08
CA ASN A 233 23.76 24.99 -2.63
C ASN A 233 24.60 24.47 -3.80
N PRO A 234 25.94 24.51 -3.71
CA PRO A 234 26.83 24.25 -4.84
C PRO A 234 27.02 22.75 -5.15
N ASN A 235 26.03 21.92 -4.85
CA ASN A 235 26.11 20.45 -4.94
C ASN A 235 27.11 19.84 -3.95
N CYS A 236 26.99 20.26 -2.69
CA CYS A 236 27.84 19.83 -1.58
C CYS A 236 27.20 18.63 -0.86
N TRP A 237 27.52 17.41 -1.34
CA TRP A 237 26.83 16.16 -0.99
C TRP A 237 27.38 15.42 0.22
N ASP A 238 28.67 15.60 0.50
CA ASP A 238 29.34 15.02 1.65
C ASP A 238 30.49 15.93 2.06
N ASP A 239 30.93 15.86 3.32
CA ASP A 239 31.93 16.78 3.88
C ASP A 239 33.30 16.66 3.21
N SER A 240 33.53 15.63 2.37
CA SER A 240 34.75 15.45 1.58
C SER A 240 34.63 15.98 0.15
N SER A 241 33.44 16.42 -0.28
CA SER A 241 33.21 16.90 -1.64
C SER A 241 34.00 18.19 -1.91
N PRO A 242 34.73 18.29 -3.04
CA PRO A 242 35.43 19.50 -3.45
C PRO A 242 34.52 20.74 -3.55
N ASN A 243 33.23 20.52 -3.84
CA ASN A 243 32.23 21.59 -3.92
C ASN A 243 31.95 22.24 -2.56
N CYS A 244 32.15 21.51 -1.46
CA CYS A 244 31.97 22.01 -0.10
C CYS A 244 33.12 22.93 0.31
N ALA A 245 34.36 22.47 0.13
CA ALA A 245 35.56 23.22 0.46
C ALA A 245 35.81 24.40 -0.49
N GLY A 246 35.43 24.25 -1.77
CA GLY A 246 35.56 25.27 -2.80
C GLY A 246 34.44 26.32 -2.80
N ALA A 247 33.37 26.11 -2.04
CA ALA A 247 32.33 27.13 -1.85
C ALA A 247 32.92 28.38 -1.16
N THR A 248 32.40 29.56 -1.48
CA THR A 248 32.84 30.82 -0.85
C THR A 248 31.65 31.50 -0.17
N PRO A 249 31.58 31.49 1.19
CA PRO A 249 32.47 30.79 2.12
C PRO A 249 32.31 29.26 2.05
N PRO A 250 33.28 28.46 2.55
CA PRO A 250 33.13 27.02 2.65
C PRO A 250 31.84 26.63 3.38
N GLN A 251 31.14 25.62 2.88
CA GLN A 251 29.85 25.19 3.40
C GLN A 251 29.89 23.73 3.86
N PRO A 252 29.14 23.34 4.91
CA PRO A 252 28.98 21.94 5.29
C PRO A 252 28.15 21.18 4.24
N ALA A 253 28.23 19.86 4.22
CA ALA A 253 27.33 19.04 3.41
C ALA A 253 25.86 19.34 3.72
N SER A 254 25.03 19.43 2.69
CA SER A 254 23.58 19.52 2.88
C SER A 254 23.08 18.29 3.63
N ASN A 255 21.99 18.46 4.37
CA ASN A 255 21.19 17.36 4.91
C ASN A 255 19.73 17.41 4.43
N ASN A 256 19.41 18.28 3.45
CA ASN A 256 18.06 18.33 2.89
C ASN A 256 17.72 16.99 2.23
N MET A 257 16.51 16.48 2.46
CA MET A 257 16.03 15.22 1.90
C MET A 257 16.03 15.23 0.37
N MET A 258 15.82 16.39 -0.24
CA MET A 258 15.73 16.57 -1.69
C MET A 258 17.08 16.84 -2.36
N ASP A 259 18.19 16.73 -1.65
CA ASP A 259 19.53 16.75 -2.22
C ASP A 259 20.11 15.33 -2.36
N TYR A 260 21.18 15.19 -3.15
CA TYR A 260 21.92 13.93 -3.28
C TYR A 260 23.01 13.74 -2.23
N ASN A 261 22.82 14.33 -1.04
CA ASN A 261 23.72 14.15 0.08
C ASN A 261 23.58 12.77 0.73
N ASN A 262 24.50 12.44 1.63
CA ASN A 262 24.52 11.14 2.30
C ASN A 262 23.53 10.99 3.48
N VAL A 263 22.87 12.07 3.93
CA VAL A 263 21.99 12.08 5.11
C VAL A 263 20.50 12.06 4.73
N GLN A 264 20.09 12.91 3.78
CA GLN A 264 18.75 13.02 3.20
C GLN A 264 17.58 13.02 4.22
N ASN A 265 17.63 13.87 5.25
CA ASN A 265 16.65 13.76 6.35
C ASN A 265 16.01 15.06 6.83
N ALA A 266 16.45 16.24 6.38
CA ALA A 266 15.84 17.51 6.75
C ALA A 266 14.87 18.01 5.66
N LEU A 267 13.76 18.62 6.07
CA LEU A 267 12.86 19.37 5.18
C LEU A 267 12.53 20.72 5.78
N THR A 268 12.34 21.74 4.95
CA THR A 268 11.91 23.06 5.43
C THR A 268 10.42 23.14 5.71
N PRO A 269 9.95 24.14 6.48
CA PRO A 269 8.53 24.43 6.63
C PRO A 269 7.78 24.59 5.30
N CYS A 270 8.37 25.26 4.30
CA CYS A 270 7.77 25.36 2.97
C CYS A 270 7.66 23.98 2.30
N GLN A 271 8.72 23.17 2.31
CA GLN A 271 8.71 21.85 1.70
C GLN A 271 7.66 20.94 2.38
N ILE A 272 7.60 20.94 3.71
CA ILE A 272 6.58 20.20 4.48
C ILE A 272 5.17 20.68 4.11
N THR A 273 4.97 21.99 3.96
CA THR A 273 3.69 22.57 3.55
C THR A 273 3.29 22.13 2.14
N LYS A 274 4.21 22.17 1.16
CA LYS A 274 3.98 21.67 -0.21
C LYS A 274 3.59 20.19 -0.20
N MET A 275 4.32 19.38 0.56
CA MET A 275 4.03 17.96 0.71
C MET A 275 2.61 17.72 1.24
N HIS A 276 2.22 18.38 2.34
CA HIS A 276 0.87 18.25 2.90
C HIS A 276 -0.22 18.80 1.97
N ASN A 277 0.05 19.87 1.22
CA ASN A 277 -0.89 20.40 0.24
C ASN A 277 -1.12 19.39 -0.89
N THR A 278 -0.07 18.79 -1.45
CA THR A 278 -0.17 17.77 -2.50
C THR A 278 -0.97 16.57 -2.00
N ILE A 279 -0.62 16.02 -0.85
CA ILE A 279 -1.32 14.86 -0.26
C ILE A 279 -2.81 15.20 0.00
N GLY A 280 -3.10 16.42 0.45
CA GLY A 280 -4.45 16.80 0.90
C GLY A 280 -5.40 17.18 -0.23
N SER A 281 -4.86 17.73 -1.32
CA SER A 281 -5.65 18.30 -2.42
C SER A 281 -5.56 17.49 -3.72
N ALA A 282 -4.35 17.10 -4.12
CA ALA A 282 -4.12 16.38 -5.36
C ALA A 282 -4.22 14.86 -5.20
N GLN A 283 -3.84 14.34 -4.03
CA GLN A 283 -3.77 12.90 -3.77
C GLN A 283 -4.51 12.47 -2.47
N PRO A 284 -5.73 12.94 -2.20
CA PRO A 284 -6.42 12.56 -0.96
C PRO A 284 -6.73 11.05 -0.88
N ALA A 285 -6.78 10.37 -2.04
CA ALA A 285 -7.10 8.95 -2.13
C ALA A 285 -6.02 8.03 -1.55
N ILE A 286 -4.75 8.44 -1.50
CA ILE A 286 -3.67 7.61 -0.91
C ILE A 286 -3.63 7.66 0.61
N VAL A 287 -4.32 8.63 1.22
CA VAL A 287 -4.44 8.76 2.67
C VAL A 287 -5.40 7.69 3.18
N ASP A 288 -4.88 6.81 4.03
CA ASP A 288 -5.65 5.77 4.67
C ASP A 288 -6.45 6.31 5.86
N ALA A 289 -5.76 7.04 6.72
CA ALA A 289 -6.30 7.64 7.93
C ALA A 289 -5.50 8.89 8.30
N CYS A 290 -6.04 9.66 9.23
CA CYS A 290 -5.30 10.74 9.90
C CYS A 290 -5.49 10.64 11.41
N GLY A 291 -4.46 10.96 12.18
CA GLY A 291 -4.57 11.03 13.63
C GLY A 291 -3.26 10.75 14.34
N THR A 292 -3.38 10.20 15.55
CA THR A 292 -2.25 9.91 16.43
C THR A 292 -1.85 8.44 16.40
N CYS A 293 -2.44 7.61 15.55
CA CYS A 293 -2.14 6.20 15.54
C CYS A 293 -2.40 5.57 14.18
N ALA A 294 -1.46 4.73 13.76
CA ALA A 294 -1.54 4.05 12.49
C ALA A 294 -2.67 2.99 12.51
N PRO A 295 -3.50 2.92 11.47
CA PRO A 295 -4.46 1.85 11.32
C PRO A 295 -3.74 0.51 11.14
N THR A 296 -4.39 -0.55 11.59
CA THR A 296 -3.95 -1.92 11.28
C THR A 296 -4.37 -2.28 9.85
N HIS A 297 -3.56 -3.07 9.16
CA HIS A 297 -3.89 -3.62 7.84
C HIS A 297 -3.75 -5.13 7.86
N ALA A 298 -4.84 -5.83 7.56
CA ALA A 298 -4.85 -7.27 7.46
C ALA A 298 -4.43 -7.67 6.04
N ALA A 299 -3.29 -8.34 5.93
CA ALA A 299 -2.82 -8.87 4.66
C ALA A 299 -2.25 -10.27 4.89
N PHE A 300 -2.50 -11.21 3.98
CA PHE A 300 -1.76 -12.47 3.95
C PHE A 300 -1.72 -13.09 2.56
N ASN A 301 -0.64 -13.82 2.30
CA ASN A 301 -0.40 -14.55 1.07
C ASN A 301 -0.21 -16.05 1.36
N LEU A 302 -0.57 -16.88 0.39
CA LEU A 302 -0.27 -18.31 0.46
C LEU A 302 1.06 -18.53 -0.24
N ARG A 303 1.98 -19.27 0.38
CA ARG A 303 3.29 -19.56 -0.23
C ARG A 303 3.09 -20.35 -1.53
N ALA A 304 3.70 -19.89 -2.62
CA ALA A 304 3.70 -20.65 -3.88
C ALA A 304 4.33 -22.03 -3.66
N GLY A 305 3.63 -23.11 -4.04
CA GLY A 305 4.07 -24.49 -3.82
C GLY A 305 3.65 -25.14 -2.50
N THR A 306 2.95 -24.43 -1.60
CA THR A 306 2.33 -25.04 -0.40
C THR A 306 0.89 -25.49 -0.61
N THR A 307 0.35 -25.34 -1.82
CA THR A 307 -0.85 -26.11 -2.19
C THR A 307 -0.45 -27.59 -2.22
N PRO A 308 -1.01 -28.44 -1.34
CA PRO A 308 -0.65 -29.83 -1.32
C PRO A 308 -0.99 -30.45 -2.68
N VAL A 309 0.04 -30.81 -3.45
CA VAL A 309 -0.11 -31.66 -4.62
C VAL A 309 -0.33 -33.08 -4.08
N MET A 310 -1.57 -33.38 -3.69
CA MET A 310 -1.95 -34.74 -3.29
C MET A 310 -2.19 -35.56 -4.55
N GLY A 311 -1.09 -35.99 -5.17
CA GLY A 311 -1.12 -37.04 -6.18
C GLY A 311 -1.48 -38.38 -5.55
N ALA A 312 -1.94 -39.34 -6.36
CA ALA A 312 -2.29 -40.71 -5.94
C ALA A 312 -1.08 -41.57 -5.48
N TYR A 313 0.08 -40.95 -5.27
CA TYR A 313 1.27 -41.54 -4.67
C TYR A 313 1.52 -40.83 -3.35
N THR A 314 1.77 -41.58 -2.29
CA THR A 314 2.15 -41.10 -0.96
C THR A 314 3.32 -40.11 -1.05
N VAL A 315 3.01 -38.82 -1.11
CA VAL A 315 3.99 -37.74 -0.95
C VAL A 315 3.67 -37.02 0.35
N SER A 316 4.70 -36.88 1.17
CA SER A 316 4.71 -36.23 2.48
C SER A 316 3.93 -34.92 2.46
N ALA A 317 3.05 -34.74 3.45
CA ALA A 317 2.19 -33.57 3.62
C ALA A 317 3.02 -32.27 3.64
N VAL A 318 3.08 -31.58 2.50
CA VAL A 318 3.66 -30.23 2.48
C VAL A 318 2.73 -29.35 3.31
N PRO A 319 3.21 -28.74 4.41
CA PRO A 319 2.39 -27.90 5.25
C PRO A 319 1.88 -26.70 4.44
N LEU A 320 0.59 -26.39 4.59
CA LEU A 320 0.02 -25.16 4.06
C LEU A 320 0.50 -24.00 4.93
N ILE A 321 1.57 -23.34 4.50
CA ILE A 321 2.12 -22.17 5.16
C ILE A 321 1.46 -20.93 4.54
N ILE A 322 0.78 -20.14 5.39
CA ILE A 322 0.53 -18.74 5.07
C ILE A 322 1.85 -18.02 5.30
N ASN A 323 2.29 -17.32 4.27
CA ASN A 323 3.25 -16.25 4.47
C ASN A 323 2.48 -14.94 4.60
N GLY A 324 2.56 -14.32 5.77
CA GLY A 324 2.05 -12.97 5.91
C GLY A 324 2.88 -12.02 5.05
N SER A 325 2.25 -11.42 4.03
CA SER A 325 2.45 -9.98 3.92
C SER A 325 2.19 -9.40 5.30
N ALA A 326 3.14 -8.64 5.86
CA ALA A 326 3.03 -8.15 7.22
C ALA A 326 1.64 -7.56 7.41
N SER A 327 0.83 -8.21 8.25
CA SER A 327 -0.11 -7.40 8.99
C SER A 327 0.75 -6.40 9.71
N VAL A 328 0.40 -5.12 9.57
CA VAL A 328 1.16 -4.06 10.19
C VAL A 328 0.32 -3.35 11.22
N ASN A 329 1.01 -2.89 12.26
CA ASN A 329 0.47 -2.08 13.33
C ASN A 329 -0.66 -2.75 14.14
N GLU A 330 -0.84 -4.07 14.09
CA GLU A 330 -1.76 -4.80 14.96
C GLU A 330 -1.13 -5.13 16.32
N SER A 331 -1.98 -5.20 17.35
CA SER A 331 -1.63 -5.79 18.65
C SER A 331 -2.11 -7.22 18.78
N THR A 332 -3.18 -7.59 18.06
CA THR A 332 -3.79 -8.93 18.10
C THR A 332 -4.41 -9.27 16.75
N PHE A 333 -4.66 -10.55 16.49
CA PHE A 333 -5.35 -11.00 15.29
C PHE A 333 -6.22 -12.25 15.52
N ASP A 334 -7.25 -12.42 14.69
CA ASP A 334 -8.08 -13.61 14.59
C ASP A 334 -7.89 -14.30 13.25
N LEU A 335 -7.81 -15.62 13.29
CA LEU A 335 -7.85 -16.46 12.10
C LEU A 335 -9.12 -17.31 12.13
N THR A 336 -9.92 -17.23 11.07
CA THR A 336 -11.10 -18.07 10.85
C THR A 336 -10.91 -18.91 9.59
N ILE A 337 -11.15 -20.22 9.68
CA ILE A 337 -11.05 -21.18 8.58
C ILE A 337 -12.32 -22.02 8.57
N TYR A 338 -12.97 -22.14 7.41
CA TYR A 338 -14.01 -23.14 7.23
C TYR A 338 -14.16 -23.57 5.79
N ARG A 339 -14.68 -24.78 5.60
CA ARG A 339 -14.93 -25.35 4.27
C ARG A 339 -16.12 -24.65 3.62
N VAL A 340 -16.04 -24.42 2.31
CA VAL A 340 -17.11 -23.83 1.49
C VAL A 340 -17.37 -24.67 0.26
N ALA A 341 -18.54 -24.48 -0.38
CA ALA A 341 -18.93 -25.26 -1.55
C ALA A 341 -18.18 -24.86 -2.83
N GLY A 342 -17.68 -23.63 -2.89
CA GLY A 342 -17.09 -23.03 -4.09
C GLY A 342 -16.30 -21.77 -3.78
N LEU A 343 -15.60 -21.24 -4.78
CA LEU A 343 -14.97 -19.91 -4.69
C LEU A 343 -16.05 -18.83 -4.58
N GLY A 344 -15.86 -17.88 -3.68
CA GLY A 344 -16.84 -16.82 -3.41
C GLY A 344 -17.95 -17.21 -2.43
N CYS A 345 -18.09 -18.50 -2.08
CA CYS A 345 -19.11 -18.92 -1.11
C CYS A 345 -18.77 -18.43 0.30
N THR A 346 -19.79 -17.95 1.01
CA THR A 346 -19.68 -17.54 2.41
C THR A 346 -20.27 -18.57 3.37
N ALA A 347 -21.16 -19.44 2.90
CA ALA A 347 -21.79 -20.48 3.71
C ALA A 347 -20.81 -21.62 4.01
N SER A 348 -20.61 -21.92 5.30
CA SER A 348 -19.81 -23.06 5.74
C SER A 348 -20.48 -24.37 5.36
N THR A 349 -19.74 -25.27 4.74
CA THR A 349 -20.15 -26.66 4.51
C THR A 349 -19.54 -27.62 5.54
N GLY A 350 -18.76 -27.12 6.51
CA GLY A 350 -18.17 -27.90 7.58
C GLY A 350 -16.75 -27.50 7.95
N GLY A 351 -16.18 -28.19 8.95
CA GLY A 351 -14.80 -28.03 9.38
C GLY A 351 -14.47 -26.59 9.78
N TYR A 352 -15.02 -26.13 10.90
CA TYR A 352 -14.85 -24.76 11.38
C TYR A 352 -13.69 -24.65 12.37
N PHE A 353 -12.86 -23.64 12.21
CA PHE A 353 -11.81 -23.25 13.13
C PHE A 353 -11.80 -21.74 13.29
N GLN A 354 -11.69 -21.28 14.54
CA GLN A 354 -11.45 -19.89 14.86
C GLN A 354 -10.50 -19.83 16.05
N GLN A 355 -9.45 -19.02 15.94
CA GLN A 355 -8.52 -18.75 17.02
C GLN A 355 -8.14 -17.28 17.05
N SER A 356 -8.07 -16.72 18.25
CA SER A 356 -7.56 -15.39 18.53
C SER A 356 -6.14 -15.48 19.09
N PHE A 357 -5.29 -14.56 18.67
CA PHE A 357 -3.89 -14.49 19.05
C PHE A 357 -3.62 -13.13 19.69
N ASN A 358 -3.24 -13.15 20.97
CA ASN A 358 -3.00 -11.95 21.78
C ASN A 358 -1.56 -11.42 21.62
N GLN A 359 -1.08 -11.40 20.38
CA GLN A 359 0.24 -10.88 20.02
C GLN A 359 0.22 -10.40 18.57
N PRO A 360 1.12 -9.47 18.19
CA PRO A 360 1.33 -9.08 16.80
C PRO A 360 1.63 -10.28 15.90
N PHE A 361 1.20 -10.20 14.64
CA PHE A 361 1.33 -11.27 13.66
C PHE A 361 2.81 -11.60 13.38
N ASP A 362 3.68 -10.60 13.33
CA ASP A 362 5.12 -10.72 13.11
C ASP A 362 5.87 -11.42 14.26
N SER A 363 5.38 -11.31 15.49
CA SER A 363 5.93 -11.90 16.72
C SER A 363 5.45 -13.33 16.99
N TYR A 364 4.46 -13.82 16.25
CA TYR A 364 3.83 -15.11 16.52
C TYR A 364 4.80 -16.28 16.31
N THR A 365 5.05 -17.05 17.37
CA THR A 365 5.86 -18.29 17.31
C THR A 365 4.99 -19.49 17.71
N LEU A 366 4.90 -20.50 16.86
CA LEU A 366 4.14 -21.74 17.13
C LEU A 366 5.08 -22.78 17.75
N SER A 367 4.66 -23.40 18.86
CA SER A 367 5.48 -24.30 19.69
C SER A 367 6.17 -25.41 18.88
N GLY A 368 7.50 -25.36 18.78
CA GLY A 368 8.33 -26.41 18.19
C GLY A 368 8.76 -26.19 16.74
N ALA A 369 8.34 -25.10 16.09
CA ALA A 369 8.91 -24.68 14.82
C ALA A 369 9.16 -23.16 14.84
N THR A 370 10.43 -22.78 14.93
CA THR A 370 10.87 -21.40 14.81
C THR A 370 10.71 -20.97 13.35
N PHE A 371 9.51 -20.51 12.98
CA PHE A 371 9.34 -19.74 11.75
C PHE A 371 9.44 -18.28 12.17
N GLY A 372 10.62 -17.68 12.06
CA GLY A 372 10.79 -16.26 12.37
C GLY A 372 9.88 -15.41 11.48
N GLY A 373 9.34 -14.32 12.01
CA GLY A 373 8.84 -13.18 11.23
C GLY A 373 7.56 -13.38 10.42
N GLY A 374 6.46 -13.81 11.06
CA GLY A 374 5.12 -13.68 10.48
C GLY A 374 4.62 -14.84 9.61
N ASP A 375 5.20 -16.02 9.69
CA ASP A 375 4.67 -17.22 9.03
C ASP A 375 3.72 -18.01 9.94
N ILE A 376 2.56 -18.43 9.41
CA ILE A 376 1.64 -19.32 10.12
C ILE A 376 1.50 -20.63 9.34
N ASN A 377 1.95 -21.73 9.95
CA ASN A 377 1.66 -23.07 9.45
C ASN A 377 0.19 -23.42 9.75
N LEU A 378 -0.67 -23.34 8.75
CA LEU A 378 -2.09 -23.65 8.93
C LEU A 378 -2.34 -25.13 9.14
N SER A 379 -1.50 -26.00 8.60
CA SER A 379 -1.67 -27.44 8.72
C SER A 379 -1.46 -27.94 10.15
N SER A 380 -0.78 -27.17 11.02
CA SER A 380 -0.72 -27.46 12.46
C SER A 380 -1.95 -26.96 13.22
N LEU A 381 -2.66 -25.96 12.70
CA LEU A 381 -3.86 -25.39 13.31
C LEU A 381 -5.16 -26.07 12.84
N TYR A 382 -5.16 -26.57 11.61
CA TYR A 382 -6.36 -27.07 10.95
C TYR A 382 -6.04 -28.25 10.01
N ALA A 383 -6.82 -29.32 10.15
CA ALA A 383 -6.71 -30.51 9.32
C ALA A 383 -7.45 -30.32 7.98
N PHE A 384 -6.71 -29.97 6.92
CA PHE A 384 -7.26 -29.82 5.58
C PHE A 384 -7.57 -31.18 4.92
N GLN A 385 -8.74 -31.26 4.30
CA GLN A 385 -9.16 -32.39 3.47
C GLN A 385 -8.79 -32.12 2.01
N THR A 386 -8.59 -33.17 1.21
CA THR A 386 -8.33 -33.09 -0.23
C THR A 386 -9.57 -32.70 -1.04
N SER A 387 -9.35 -32.08 -2.21
CA SER A 387 -10.42 -31.68 -3.13
C SER A 387 -11.48 -30.79 -2.49
N LYS A 388 -11.10 -29.96 -1.50
CA LYS A 388 -12.00 -29.04 -0.79
C LYS A 388 -11.54 -27.60 -0.96
N ILE A 389 -12.50 -26.70 -0.84
CA ILE A 389 -12.28 -25.25 -0.86
C ILE A 389 -12.51 -24.75 0.56
N TYR A 390 -11.60 -23.92 1.04
CA TYR A 390 -11.64 -23.31 2.35
C TYR A 390 -11.69 -21.80 2.20
N ARG A 391 -12.62 -21.17 2.90
CA ARG A 391 -12.65 -19.72 3.08
C ARG A 391 -11.88 -19.40 4.36
N MET A 392 -10.92 -18.51 4.21
CA MET A 392 -10.03 -18.09 5.27
C MET A 392 -10.18 -16.60 5.48
N ARG A 393 -10.37 -16.18 6.73
CA ARG A 393 -10.42 -14.77 7.12
C ARG A 393 -9.35 -14.51 8.17
N LEU A 394 -8.46 -13.58 7.87
CA LEU A 394 -7.59 -12.94 8.86
C LEU A 394 -8.23 -11.62 9.26
N ARG A 395 -8.31 -11.34 10.56
CA ARG A 395 -8.78 -10.06 11.09
C ARG A 395 -7.77 -9.55 12.10
N THR A 396 -7.37 -8.30 11.97
CA THR A 396 -6.28 -7.71 12.77
C THR A 396 -6.82 -6.54 13.54
N TYR A 397 -6.30 -6.31 14.74
CA TYR A 397 -6.83 -5.32 15.67
C TYR A 397 -5.71 -4.51 16.28
N ASN A 398 -5.96 -3.22 16.48
CA ASN A 398 -5.19 -2.38 17.39
C ASN A 398 -6.13 -1.39 18.11
N SER A 399 -5.57 -0.48 18.90
CA SER A 399 -6.34 0.57 19.58
C SER A 399 -7.02 1.56 18.63
N CYS A 400 -6.72 1.48 17.33
CA CYS A 400 -7.02 2.51 16.33
C CYS A 400 -7.96 1.99 15.23
N GLY A 401 -8.24 0.68 15.23
CA GLY A 401 -9.22 0.09 14.36
C GLY A 401 -9.07 -1.42 14.23
N VAL A 402 -9.76 -1.92 13.22
CA VAL A 402 -9.80 -3.32 12.85
C VAL A 402 -9.79 -3.39 11.33
N ASP A 403 -9.02 -4.33 10.78
CA ASP A 403 -9.06 -4.65 9.36
C ASP A 403 -9.22 -6.15 9.16
N SER A 404 -9.65 -6.56 7.96
CA SER A 404 -9.79 -7.97 7.64
C SER A 404 -9.62 -8.26 6.16
N VAL A 405 -9.04 -9.42 5.89
CA VAL A 405 -8.81 -9.93 4.55
C VAL A 405 -9.29 -11.37 4.44
N ILE A 406 -9.87 -11.69 3.28
CA ILE A 406 -10.36 -13.03 2.96
C ILE A 406 -9.51 -13.61 1.83
N ARG A 407 -9.18 -14.89 1.95
CA ARG A 407 -8.60 -15.72 0.88
C ARG A 407 -9.34 -17.04 0.79
N TYR A 408 -9.30 -17.63 -0.40
CA TYR A 408 -9.78 -18.98 -0.64
C TYR A 408 -8.58 -19.89 -0.88
N VAL A 409 -8.58 -21.04 -0.22
CA VAL A 409 -7.59 -22.11 -0.44
C VAL A 409 -8.29 -23.29 -1.08
N HIS A 410 -7.75 -23.79 -2.19
CA HIS A 410 -8.19 -25.04 -2.80
C HIS A 410 -7.11 -26.11 -2.58
N THR A 411 -7.50 -27.24 -2.01
CA THR A 411 -6.63 -28.41 -1.87
C THR A 411 -6.81 -29.31 -3.09
N TYR A 412 -5.73 -29.61 -3.83
CA TYR A 412 -5.85 -30.30 -5.11
C TYR A 412 -6.25 -31.78 -4.99
N GLY A 413 -7.06 -32.21 -5.96
CA GLY A 413 -7.47 -33.57 -6.29
C GLY A 413 -8.58 -33.47 -7.35
N ALA A 414 -8.28 -33.90 -8.58
CA ALA A 414 -8.96 -33.59 -9.84
C ALA A 414 -10.50 -33.45 -9.81
N ALA A 415 -11.00 -32.21 -9.71
CA ALA A 415 -12.32 -31.80 -10.20
C ALA A 415 -12.35 -30.28 -10.41
N LEU A 416 -13.15 -29.81 -11.37
CA LEU A 416 -13.38 -28.39 -11.65
C LEU A 416 -13.88 -27.68 -10.37
N VAL A 417 -13.30 -26.52 -10.06
CA VAL A 417 -13.65 -25.71 -8.89
C VAL A 417 -14.99 -25.02 -9.17
N PRO A 418 -16.08 -25.35 -8.47
CA PRO A 418 -17.35 -24.66 -8.69
C PRO A 418 -17.23 -23.22 -8.18
N GLU A 419 -17.59 -22.24 -9.01
CA GLU A 419 -17.89 -20.89 -8.52
C GLU A 419 -19.31 -20.88 -7.94
N CYS A 420 -19.52 -20.09 -6.89
CA CYS A 420 -20.81 -20.05 -6.24
C CYS A 420 -21.81 -19.27 -7.10
N VAL A 421 -22.71 -20.00 -7.76
CA VAL A 421 -23.88 -19.41 -8.42
C VAL A 421 -24.86 -19.01 -7.33
N ALA A 422 -25.22 -17.74 -7.28
CA ALA A 422 -26.18 -17.22 -6.32
C ALA A 422 -27.59 -17.77 -6.60
N GLY A 423 -27.92 -18.93 -6.02
CA GLY A 423 -29.27 -19.41 -5.75
C GLY A 423 -30.00 -20.17 -6.86
N GLY A 424 -30.57 -21.33 -6.49
CA GLY A 424 -31.69 -21.98 -7.22
C GLY A 424 -31.64 -23.50 -7.23
N GLY A 425 -32.38 -24.16 -6.33
CA GLY A 425 -32.60 -25.61 -6.36
C GLY A 425 -33.68 -26.03 -7.38
N GLY A 426 -33.56 -27.27 -7.90
CA GLY A 426 -34.70 -28.07 -8.36
C GLY A 426 -35.00 -28.11 -9.87
N THR A 427 -34.58 -29.23 -10.48
CA THR A 427 -35.06 -29.88 -11.71
C THR A 427 -34.74 -29.27 -13.08
N SER A 428 -34.31 -30.19 -13.95
CA SER A 428 -33.75 -30.00 -15.28
C SER A 428 -34.68 -29.31 -16.28
N ARG A 429 -34.31 -28.11 -16.68
CA ARG A 429 -34.64 -27.53 -17.99
C ARG A 429 -33.33 -27.01 -18.59
N PRO A 430 -33.05 -27.16 -19.91
CA PRO A 430 -31.82 -26.63 -20.47
C PRO A 430 -31.74 -25.13 -20.16
N ALA A 431 -30.67 -24.73 -19.48
CA ALA A 431 -30.50 -23.37 -19.01
C ALA A 431 -30.40 -22.42 -20.22
N PRO A 432 -31.09 -21.27 -20.21
CA PRO A 432 -30.74 -20.16 -21.09
C PRO A 432 -29.30 -19.72 -20.80
N PRO A 433 -28.60 -19.07 -21.74
CA PRO A 433 -27.20 -18.69 -21.57
C PRO A 433 -26.96 -17.93 -20.27
N ALA A 434 -25.85 -18.24 -19.61
CA ALA A 434 -25.47 -17.76 -18.28
C ALA A 434 -25.60 -16.22 -18.14
N PRO A 435 -26.04 -15.70 -16.98
CA PRO A 435 -25.97 -14.27 -16.71
C PRO A 435 -24.49 -13.88 -16.54
N SER A 436 -24.05 -12.99 -17.41
CA SER A 436 -22.77 -12.29 -17.34
C SER A 436 -22.53 -11.70 -15.95
N LEU A 437 -21.27 -11.70 -15.50
CA LEU A 437 -20.74 -10.91 -14.37
C LEU A 437 -21.50 -9.58 -14.26
N GLY A 438 -22.29 -9.41 -13.21
CA GLY A 438 -23.10 -8.22 -13.03
C GLY A 438 -22.22 -6.96 -13.03
N SER A 439 -22.67 -5.89 -13.65
CA SER A 439 -22.03 -4.58 -13.56
C SER A 439 -22.53 -3.84 -12.31
N LEU A 440 -21.75 -2.88 -11.82
CA LEU A 440 -22.22 -1.93 -10.82
C LEU A 440 -23.43 -1.18 -11.39
N THR A 441 -24.62 -1.44 -10.85
CA THR A 441 -25.85 -0.72 -11.24
C THR A 441 -26.28 0.22 -10.14
N LEU A 442 -26.95 1.30 -10.54
CA LEU A 442 -27.43 2.36 -9.68
C LEU A 442 -28.82 2.77 -10.19
N ASP A 443 -29.74 3.02 -9.28
CA ASP A 443 -31.09 3.50 -9.54
C ASP A 443 -31.55 4.43 -8.41
N VAL A 444 -32.47 5.35 -8.70
CA VAL A 444 -32.98 6.35 -7.75
C VAL A 444 -34.49 6.48 -7.85
N HIS A 445 -35.18 6.33 -6.72
CA HIS A 445 -36.65 6.41 -6.65
C HIS A 445 -37.14 7.01 -5.32
N PRO A 446 -38.09 7.97 -5.34
CA PRO A 446 -38.68 8.62 -6.50
C PRO A 446 -37.72 9.59 -7.22
N ASN A 447 -37.95 9.79 -8.51
CA ASN A 447 -37.28 10.78 -9.34
C ASN A 447 -38.30 11.34 -10.37
N PRO A 448 -38.77 12.59 -10.26
CA PRO A 448 -38.27 13.65 -9.37
C PRO A 448 -38.42 13.37 -7.87
N ALA A 449 -37.46 13.86 -7.08
CA ALA A 449 -37.39 13.72 -5.64
C ALA A 449 -37.89 14.98 -4.93
N GLY A 450 -38.70 14.78 -3.87
CA GLY A 450 -39.14 15.83 -2.95
C GLY A 450 -38.10 16.11 -1.86
N ALA A 451 -38.48 15.93 -0.60
CA ALA A 451 -37.59 16.04 0.58
C ALA A 451 -36.56 14.90 0.69
N THR A 452 -36.88 13.72 0.17
CA THR A 452 -36.01 12.54 0.20
C THR A 452 -36.14 11.70 -1.06
N THR A 453 -35.09 10.94 -1.40
CA THR A 453 -35.15 9.86 -2.40
C THR A 453 -34.37 8.63 -1.94
N THR A 454 -34.70 7.47 -2.49
CA THR A 454 -34.03 6.20 -2.19
C THR A 454 -33.11 5.82 -3.32
N ILE A 455 -31.84 5.56 -2.98
CA ILE A 455 -30.86 5.05 -3.91
C ILE A 455 -30.76 3.55 -3.76
N THR A 456 -30.93 2.83 -4.87
CA THR A 456 -30.66 1.40 -4.95
C THR A 456 -29.40 1.18 -5.78
N TYR A 457 -28.45 0.38 -5.30
CA TYR A 457 -27.27 0.00 -6.08
C TYR A 457 -26.92 -1.48 -5.91
N GLN A 458 -26.39 -2.10 -6.97
CA GLN A 458 -25.93 -3.48 -6.95
C GLN A 458 -24.41 -3.52 -7.03
N LEU A 459 -23.78 -4.13 -6.03
CA LEU A 459 -22.34 -4.38 -6.06
C LEU A 459 -22.05 -5.76 -6.66
N PRO A 460 -21.14 -5.87 -7.64
CA PRO A 460 -20.74 -7.16 -8.20
C PRO A 460 -19.87 -7.98 -7.24
N THR A 461 -19.08 -7.29 -6.41
CA THR A 461 -18.18 -7.86 -5.40
C THR A 461 -18.27 -7.05 -4.11
N GLU A 462 -17.88 -7.64 -2.98
CA GLU A 462 -17.72 -6.90 -1.73
C GLU A 462 -16.67 -5.80 -1.93
N GLY A 463 -16.95 -4.59 -1.42
CA GLY A 463 -16.05 -3.47 -1.59
C GLY A 463 -16.43 -2.24 -0.79
N VAL A 464 -15.54 -1.25 -0.81
CA VAL A 464 -15.76 0.06 -0.20
C VAL A 464 -16.58 0.92 -1.16
N VAL A 465 -17.71 1.43 -0.67
CA VAL A 465 -18.64 2.25 -1.44
C VAL A 465 -18.53 3.71 -1.03
N THR A 466 -18.37 4.56 -2.04
CA THR A 466 -18.55 6.01 -1.89
C THR A 466 -19.78 6.44 -2.68
N LEU A 467 -20.68 7.15 -2.02
CA LEU A 467 -21.92 7.65 -2.61
C LEU A 467 -22.00 9.17 -2.44
N GLU A 468 -22.08 9.86 -3.59
CA GLU A 468 -22.05 11.32 -3.68
C GLU A 468 -23.24 11.84 -4.49
N LEU A 469 -23.76 13.00 -4.08
CA LEU A 469 -24.68 13.80 -4.87
C LEU A 469 -23.91 15.00 -5.42
N LEU A 470 -23.88 15.14 -6.74
CA LEU A 470 -23.18 16.19 -7.46
C LEU A 470 -24.20 17.15 -8.12
N ASN A 471 -23.86 18.43 -8.24
CA ASN A 471 -24.63 19.38 -9.04
C ASN A 471 -24.36 19.21 -10.55
N ALA A 472 -25.05 19.99 -11.39
CA ALA A 472 -24.87 19.97 -12.84
C ALA A 472 -23.43 20.32 -13.32
N ARG A 473 -22.58 20.90 -12.46
CA ARG A 473 -21.16 21.18 -12.74
C ARG A 473 -20.22 20.05 -12.26
N GLY A 474 -20.76 18.95 -11.73
CA GLY A 474 -19.99 17.82 -11.19
C GLY A 474 -19.38 18.07 -9.81
N LEU A 475 -19.74 19.18 -9.14
CA LEU A 475 -19.24 19.47 -7.79
C LEU A 475 -20.09 18.76 -6.73
N PRO A 476 -19.49 18.15 -5.71
CA PRO A 476 -20.24 17.48 -4.65
C PRO A 476 -21.03 18.49 -3.83
N VAL A 477 -22.34 18.31 -3.78
CA VAL A 477 -23.25 19.11 -2.94
C VAL A 477 -23.62 18.39 -1.65
N ARG A 478 -23.55 17.05 -1.64
CA ARG A 478 -23.77 16.24 -0.43
C ARG A 478 -23.02 14.93 -0.55
N ARG A 479 -22.26 14.56 0.49
CA ARG A 479 -21.70 13.22 0.64
C ARG A 479 -22.67 12.40 1.48
N VAL A 480 -23.23 11.35 0.90
CA VAL A 480 -24.27 10.53 1.54
C VAL A 480 -23.64 9.41 2.36
N ALA A 481 -22.61 8.80 1.80
CA ALA A 481 -21.84 7.74 2.43
C ALA A 481 -20.40 7.81 1.93
N THR A 482 -19.44 7.86 2.85
CA THR A 482 -18.02 7.84 2.50
C THR A 482 -17.40 6.58 3.05
N ALA A 483 -16.72 5.82 2.18
CA ALA A 483 -15.95 4.64 2.53
C ALA A 483 -16.72 3.55 3.31
N LEU A 484 -18.01 3.35 3.01
CA LEU A 484 -18.79 2.29 3.64
C LEU A 484 -18.48 0.95 2.97
N ARG A 485 -17.85 0.03 3.70
CA ARG A 485 -17.67 -1.35 3.24
C ARG A 485 -19.02 -2.06 3.18
N ARG A 486 -19.31 -2.70 2.05
CA ARG A 486 -20.58 -3.39 1.78
C ARG A 486 -20.30 -4.72 1.09
N ASP A 487 -21.08 -5.74 1.46
CA ASP A 487 -21.05 -7.06 0.83
C ASP A 487 -21.47 -6.99 -0.65
N ALA A 488 -21.08 -7.97 -1.46
CA ALA A 488 -21.65 -8.12 -2.81
C ALA A 488 -23.17 -8.27 -2.70
N GLY A 489 -23.95 -7.61 -3.57
CA GLY A 489 -25.40 -7.64 -3.48
C GLY A 489 -26.09 -6.30 -3.69
N ARG A 490 -27.41 -6.32 -3.53
CA ARG A 490 -28.28 -5.14 -3.65
C ARG A 490 -28.29 -4.39 -2.33
N HIS A 491 -28.02 -3.09 -2.39
CA HIS A 491 -28.05 -2.18 -1.25
C HIS A 491 -29.01 -1.05 -1.51
N THR A 492 -29.56 -0.50 -0.42
CA THR A 492 -30.48 0.62 -0.45
C THR A 492 -30.03 1.68 0.55
N THR A 493 -30.08 2.96 0.17
CA THR A 493 -29.73 4.07 1.04
C THR A 493 -30.69 5.22 0.80
N LEU A 494 -31.30 5.71 1.89
CA LEU A 494 -32.16 6.89 1.85
C LEU A 494 -31.29 8.15 1.87
N ILE A 495 -31.62 9.13 1.02
CA ILE A 495 -30.95 10.43 0.99
C ILE A 495 -31.96 11.55 1.17
N SER A 496 -31.61 12.53 2.01
CA SER A 496 -32.34 13.80 2.06
C SER A 496 -31.87 14.68 0.90
N THR A 497 -32.82 15.34 0.25
CA THR A 497 -32.66 16.39 -0.74
C THR A 497 -33.08 17.76 -0.18
N ASP A 498 -33.43 17.84 1.10
CA ASP A 498 -33.83 19.08 1.77
C ASP A 498 -32.74 20.16 1.66
N GLY A 499 -33.19 21.38 1.36
CA GLY A 499 -32.33 22.55 1.20
C GLY A 499 -31.56 22.60 -0.13
N LEU A 500 -31.76 21.63 -1.03
CA LEU A 500 -31.26 21.70 -2.39
C LEU A 500 -32.26 22.46 -3.28
N PRO A 501 -31.83 23.45 -4.08
CA PRO A 501 -32.68 24.09 -5.07
C PRO A 501 -33.28 23.10 -6.07
N ASP A 502 -34.44 23.45 -6.63
CA ASP A 502 -35.01 22.72 -7.76
C ASP A 502 -34.00 22.66 -8.92
N GLY A 503 -33.76 21.46 -9.44
CA GLY A 503 -32.74 21.30 -10.47
C GLY A 503 -32.32 19.87 -10.74
N LEU A 504 -31.39 19.73 -11.68
CA LEU A 504 -30.79 18.46 -12.07
C LEU A 504 -29.49 18.22 -11.28
N TYR A 505 -29.41 17.05 -10.68
CA TYR A 505 -28.28 16.54 -9.92
C TYR A 505 -27.83 15.19 -10.49
N GLN A 506 -26.68 14.71 -10.04
CA GLN A 506 -26.18 13.38 -10.36
C GLN A 506 -25.89 12.63 -9.07
N VAL A 507 -26.45 11.43 -8.94
CA VAL A 507 -26.05 10.48 -7.92
C VAL A 507 -24.93 9.63 -8.50
N VAL A 508 -23.81 9.54 -7.78
CA VAL A 508 -22.64 8.76 -8.17
C VAL A 508 -22.33 7.73 -7.11
N VAL A 509 -22.18 6.46 -7.53
CA VAL A 509 -21.66 5.38 -6.68
C VAL A 509 -20.32 4.89 -7.24
N ARG A 510 -19.34 4.71 -6.35
CA ARG A 510 -18.00 4.20 -6.69
C ARG A 510 -17.67 3.01 -5.80
N SER A 511 -17.18 1.92 -6.39
CA SER A 511 -16.68 0.75 -5.65
C SER A 511 -15.72 -0.07 -6.51
N GLY A 512 -14.56 -0.44 -5.97
CA GLY A 512 -13.62 -1.36 -6.62
C GLY A 512 -13.18 -0.96 -8.04
N GLY A 513 -12.99 0.33 -8.31
CA GLY A 513 -12.66 0.86 -9.65
C GLY A 513 -13.86 1.03 -10.59
N HIS A 514 -15.04 0.55 -10.22
CA HIS A 514 -16.27 0.78 -10.96
C HIS A 514 -16.96 2.08 -10.52
N ARG A 515 -17.65 2.72 -11.47
CA ARG A 515 -18.44 3.93 -11.26
C ARG A 515 -19.78 3.79 -11.97
N ALA A 516 -20.88 4.04 -11.26
CA ALA A 516 -22.20 4.21 -11.87
C ALA A 516 -22.76 5.59 -11.51
N THR A 517 -23.55 6.17 -12.42
CA THR A 517 -24.08 7.52 -12.29
C THR A 517 -25.50 7.57 -12.84
N VAL A 518 -26.43 8.18 -12.09
CA VAL A 518 -27.83 8.33 -12.49
C VAL A 518 -28.27 9.78 -12.24
N PRO A 519 -29.00 10.41 -13.18
CA PRO A 519 -29.56 11.74 -12.98
C PRO A 519 -30.63 11.73 -11.88
N LEU A 520 -30.67 12.77 -11.07
CA LEU A 520 -31.70 13.01 -10.06
C LEU A 520 -32.29 14.40 -10.28
N VAL A 521 -33.60 14.49 -10.50
CA VAL A 521 -34.33 15.75 -10.54
C VAL A 521 -34.85 16.03 -9.14
N VAL A 522 -34.52 17.19 -8.56
CA VAL A 522 -35.08 17.64 -7.28
C VAL A 522 -36.18 18.66 -7.54
N ARG A 523 -37.32 18.50 -6.85
CA ARG A 523 -38.46 19.43 -6.82
C ARG A 523 -39.00 19.53 -5.39
N GLN A 524 -38.77 20.67 -4.73
CA GLN A 524 -39.22 20.92 -3.36
C GLN A 524 -40.69 21.31 -3.28
#